data_AF-A0A6A0H525-F1
#
_entry.id   AF-A0A6A0H525-F1
#
_cell.length_a   1.000
_cell.length_b   1.000
_cell.length_c   1.000
_cell.angle_alpha   90.00
_cell.angle_beta   90.00
_cell.angle_gamma   90.00
#
_symmetry.space_group_name_H-M   'P 1'
#
loop_
_entity.id
_entity.type
_entity.pdbx_description
1 polymer ?
#
loop_
_entity_poly.entity_id
_entity_poly.type
_entity_poly.pdbx_seq_one_letter_code
_entity_poly.pdbx_strand_id
1 'polypeptide(L)'
;MHRSIVSSKKKVWRGLKQIVALERAATWPPDAVLYSSIDAPPPFKPAKRYSDISGLPALYTDPMTKLRYANAEEFARIRKLPMDIVSGLLELRKASSIVG
;
A
#
# COMPACT_ATOMS: atom_id res chain seq x y z
N MET A 1 34.06 40.26 -0.15
CA MET A 1 32.70 40.82 0.03
C MET A 1 31.77 40.17 -0.98
N HIS A 2 30.97 39.15 -0.61
CA HIS A 2 29.97 38.55 -1.51
C HIS A 2 28.59 39.12 -1.17
N ARG A 3 27.99 39.86 -2.11
CA ARG A 3 26.69 40.49 -1.98
C ARG A 3 25.62 39.49 -2.37
N SER A 4 24.86 38.97 -1.41
CA SER A 4 23.67 38.16 -1.66
C SER A 4 22.53 39.05 -2.16
N ILE A 5 22.17 38.92 -3.44
CA ILE A 5 20.92 39.48 -3.98
C ILE A 5 19.79 38.59 -3.46
N VAL A 6 19.19 38.96 -2.33
CA VAL A 6 17.93 38.36 -1.90
C VAL A 6 16.84 38.95 -2.79
N SER A 7 16.63 38.35 -3.96
CA SER A 7 15.44 38.59 -4.76
C SER A 7 14.25 38.05 -3.97
N SER A 8 13.51 38.96 -3.32
CA SER A 8 12.25 38.64 -2.63
C SER A 8 11.18 38.32 -3.67
N LYS A 9 11.28 37.13 -4.29
CA LYS A 9 10.19 36.57 -5.08
C LYS A 9 9.06 36.24 -4.11
N LYS A 10 7.90 36.86 -4.31
CA LYS A 10 6.69 36.57 -3.54
C LYS A 10 6.49 35.05 -3.50
N LYS A 11 6.38 34.48 -2.29
CA LYS A 11 6.18 33.05 -2.10
C LYS A 11 4.77 32.70 -2.60
N VAL A 12 4.69 32.18 -3.83
CA VAL A 12 3.43 31.73 -4.42
C VAL A 12 3.16 30.32 -3.91
N TRP A 13 2.04 30.16 -3.21
CA TRP A 13 1.53 28.85 -2.84
C TRP A 13 1.07 28.14 -4.11
N ARG A 14 1.71 27.02 -4.45
CA ARG A 14 1.35 26.19 -5.61
C ARG A 14 0.70 24.91 -5.12
N GLY A 15 -0.36 24.50 -5.81
CA GLY A 15 -1.01 23.22 -5.53
C GLY A 15 -0.16 22.05 -6.04
N LEU A 16 -0.37 20.86 -5.47
CA LEU A 16 0.36 19.66 -5.85
C LEU A 16 0.31 19.38 -7.36
N LYS A 17 -0.87 19.49 -7.96
CA LYS A 17 -1.05 19.31 -9.41
C LYS A 17 -0.16 20.24 -10.24
N GLN A 18 0.01 21.48 -9.79
CA GLN A 18 0.85 22.46 -10.48
C GLN A 18 2.34 22.16 -10.31
N ILE A 19 2.76 21.70 -9.12
CA ILE A 19 4.14 21.27 -8.86
C ILE A 19 4.50 20.10 -9.77
N VAL A 20 3.66 19.06 -9.81
CA VAL A 20 3.89 17.87 -10.66
C VAL A 20 3.90 18.23 -12.15
N ALA A 21 3.03 19.15 -12.60
CA ALA A 21 3.03 19.59 -14.00
C ALA A 21 4.33 20.33 -14.38
N LEU A 22 4.86 21.16 -13.48
CA LEU A 22 6.14 21.85 -13.67
C LEU A 22 7.31 20.86 -13.68
N GLU A 23 7.28 19.85 -12.81
CA GLU A 23 8.30 18.79 -12.80
C GLU A 23 8.35 18.05 -14.13
N ARG A 24 7.19 17.73 -14.71
CA ARG A 24 7.13 17.04 -16.02
C ARG A 24 7.57 17.91 -17.19
N ALA A 25 7.41 19.23 -17.09
CA ALA A 25 7.71 20.16 -18.19
C ALA A 25 9.20 20.54 -18.28
N ALA A 26 9.97 20.34 -17.22
CA ALA A 26 11.38 20.71 -17.16
C ALA A 26 12.29 19.46 -17.18
N THR A 27 13.48 19.61 -17.75
CA THR A 27 14.54 18.61 -17.61
C THR A 27 15.31 18.90 -16.32
N TRP A 28 15.30 17.95 -15.39
CA TRP A 28 16.00 18.07 -14.11
C TRP A 28 17.36 17.37 -14.17
N PRO A 29 18.36 17.86 -13.41
CA PRO A 29 19.59 17.11 -13.23
C PRO A 29 19.29 15.78 -12.51
N PRO A 30 20.12 14.75 -12.71
CA PRO A 30 19.84 13.38 -12.24
C PRO A 30 19.79 13.23 -10.71
N ASP A 31 20.33 14.20 -9.98
CA ASP A 31 20.35 14.28 -8.51
C ASP A 31 19.21 15.13 -7.93
N ALA A 32 18.33 15.68 -8.78
CA ALA A 32 17.21 16.49 -8.32
C ALA A 32 16.18 15.65 -7.55
N VAL A 33 15.89 16.06 -6.32
CA VAL A 33 14.78 15.52 -5.53
C VAL A 33 13.48 16.17 -5.98
N LEU A 34 12.61 15.38 -6.60
CA LEU A 34 11.31 15.82 -7.07
C LEU A 34 10.23 15.50 -6.02
N TYR A 35 9.14 16.27 -6.01
CA TYR A 35 7.99 15.96 -5.18
C TYR A 35 7.40 14.59 -5.54
N SER A 36 7.47 14.22 -6.82
CA SER A 36 7.05 12.91 -7.32
C SER A 36 7.87 11.71 -6.80
N SER A 37 9.07 11.92 -6.26
CA SER A 37 9.87 10.84 -5.65
C SER A 37 9.62 10.67 -4.15
N ILE A 38 8.72 11.47 -3.56
CA ILE A 38 8.37 11.37 -2.15
C ILE A 38 7.31 10.27 -1.98
N ASP A 39 7.74 9.11 -1.48
CA ASP A 39 6.84 8.03 -1.10
C ASP A 39 6.51 8.06 0.40
N ALA A 40 5.34 7.53 0.74
CA ALA A 40 4.96 7.35 2.14
C ALA A 40 5.89 6.33 2.82
N PRO A 41 6.33 6.59 4.07
CA PRO A 41 7.12 5.60 4.80
C PRO A 41 6.28 4.33 5.05
N PRO A 42 6.94 3.18 5.23
CA PRO A 42 6.23 1.94 5.55
C PRO A 42 5.44 2.08 6.87
N PRO A 43 4.32 1.36 7.03
CA PRO A 43 3.52 1.43 8.23
C PRO A 43 4.28 0.85 9.43
N PHE A 44 4.36 1.62 10.52
CA PHE A 44 4.99 1.17 11.77
C PHE A 44 4.15 0.16 12.55
N LYS A 45 2.82 0.17 12.38
CA LYS A 45 1.91 -0.70 13.10
C LYS A 45 1.58 -1.93 12.26
N PRO A 46 1.58 -3.14 12.86
CA PRO A 46 1.18 -4.34 12.15
C PRO A 46 -0.29 -4.22 11.70
N ALA A 47 -0.57 -4.73 10.51
CA ALA A 47 -1.92 -4.72 9.97
C ALA A 47 -2.85 -5.61 10.81
N LYS A 48 -4.07 -5.12 11.07
CA LYS A 48 -5.12 -5.94 11.69
C LYS A 48 -5.53 -7.07 10.75
N ARG A 49 -5.79 -8.25 11.32
CA ARG A 49 -6.17 -9.46 10.59
C ARG A 49 -7.65 -9.72 10.79
N TYR A 50 -8.35 -9.95 9.69
CA TYR A 50 -9.77 -10.24 9.64
C TYR A 50 -9.98 -11.59 8.95
N SER A 51 -11.08 -12.27 9.30
CA SER A 51 -11.51 -13.51 8.69
C SER A 51 -11.88 -13.27 7.23
N ASP A 52 -11.45 -14.18 6.36
CA ASP A 52 -11.77 -14.09 4.93
C ASP A 52 -13.23 -14.50 4.64
N ILE A 53 -13.96 -15.02 5.65
CA ILE A 53 -15.37 -15.44 5.52
C ILE A 53 -16.31 -14.41 6.14
N SER A 54 -16.12 -14.08 7.43
CA SER A 54 -17.06 -13.21 8.16
C SER A 54 -16.62 -11.76 8.29
N GLY A 55 -15.35 -11.46 8.04
CA GLY A 55 -14.77 -10.14 8.31
C GLY A 55 -14.55 -9.82 9.80
N LEU A 56 -14.81 -10.77 10.72
CA LEU A 56 -14.51 -10.60 12.14
C LEU A 56 -13.00 -10.63 12.40
N PRO A 57 -12.50 -10.08 13.53
CA PRO A 57 -11.09 -10.20 13.89
C PRO A 57 -10.62 -11.66 13.91
N ALA A 58 -9.60 -11.96 13.12
CA ALA A 58 -9.05 -13.31 12.98
C ALA A 58 -7.70 -13.40 13.68
N LEU A 59 -7.61 -14.32 14.65
CA LEU A 59 -6.37 -14.65 15.35
C LEU A 59 -5.61 -15.79 14.66
N TYR A 60 -6.31 -16.58 13.83
CA TYR A 60 -5.79 -17.83 13.29
C TYR A 60 -5.75 -17.82 11.76
N THR A 61 -4.92 -18.71 11.22
CA THR A 61 -4.74 -18.91 9.78
C THR A 61 -4.54 -20.38 9.52
N ASP A 62 -5.29 -20.94 8.58
CA ASP A 62 -5.17 -22.35 8.21
C ASP A 62 -3.86 -22.56 7.42
N PRO A 63 -3.00 -23.52 7.81
CA PRO A 63 -1.69 -23.71 7.18
C PRO A 63 -1.79 -24.19 5.73
N MET A 64 -2.87 -24.87 5.35
CA MET A 64 -3.06 -25.47 4.02
C MET A 64 -3.60 -24.44 3.02
N THR A 65 -4.69 -23.76 3.36
CA THR A 65 -5.36 -22.78 2.48
C THR A 65 -4.86 -21.35 2.65
N LYS A 66 -4.12 -21.04 3.73
CA LYS A 66 -3.70 -19.67 4.12
C LYS A 66 -4.86 -18.70 4.40
N LEU A 67 -6.10 -19.21 4.48
CA LEU A 67 -7.26 -18.42 4.86
C LEU A 67 -7.25 -18.12 6.36
N ARG A 68 -7.67 -16.91 6.72
CA ARG A 68 -7.83 -16.43 8.09
C ARG A 68 -9.24 -16.72 8.57
N TYR A 69 -9.36 -17.14 9.82
CA TYR A 69 -10.63 -17.47 10.44
C TYR A 69 -10.70 -16.97 11.89
N ALA A 70 -11.92 -16.73 12.36
CA ALA A 70 -12.21 -16.24 13.70
C ALA A 70 -12.57 -17.36 14.68
N ASN A 71 -13.23 -18.43 14.23
CA ASN A 71 -13.75 -19.50 15.09
C ASN A 71 -13.62 -20.91 14.47
N ALA A 72 -13.96 -21.94 15.24
CA ALA A 72 -13.84 -23.33 14.82
C ALA A 72 -14.82 -23.73 13.69
N GLU A 73 -15.98 -23.08 13.61
CA GLU A 73 -16.97 -23.33 12.55
C GLU A 73 -16.44 -22.89 11.18
N GLU A 74 -15.84 -21.70 11.12
CA GLU A 74 -15.17 -21.21 9.92
C GLU A 74 -14.02 -22.12 9.50
N PHE A 75 -13.23 -22.63 10.45
CA PHE A 75 -12.17 -23.58 10.16
C PHE A 75 -12.70 -24.86 9.48
N ALA A 76 -13.80 -25.41 10.00
CA ALA A 76 -14.45 -26.58 9.40
C ALA A 76 -15.04 -26.28 8.01
N ARG A 77 -15.51 -25.04 7.78
CA ARG A 77 -15.98 -24.58 6.46
C ARG A 77 -14.83 -24.44 5.48
N ILE A 78 -13.73 -23.79 5.87
CA ILE A 78 -12.53 -23.56 5.02
C ILE A 78 -12.02 -24.87 4.42
N ARG A 79 -11.94 -25.95 5.20
CA ARG A 79 -11.46 -27.26 4.73
C ARG A 79 -12.37 -27.95 3.71
N LYS A 80 -13.62 -27.50 3.57
CA LYS A 80 -14.59 -28.01 2.60
C LYS A 80 -14.66 -27.15 1.34
N LEU A 81 -13.98 -26.01 1.32
CA LEU A 81 -13.97 -25.12 0.16
C LEU A 81 -13.08 -25.71 -0.95
N PRO A 82 -13.52 -25.64 -2.21
CA PRO A 82 -12.68 -25.97 -3.35
C PRO A 82 -11.59 -24.90 -3.55
N MET A 83 -10.48 -25.31 -4.18
CA MET A 83 -9.26 -24.50 -4.28
C MET A 83 -9.41 -23.23 -5.12
N ASP A 84 -10.31 -23.21 -6.09
CA ASP A 84 -10.66 -22.04 -6.89
C ASP A 84 -11.27 -20.93 -6.01
N ILE A 85 -12.18 -21.28 -5.10
CA ILE A 85 -12.76 -20.34 -4.14
C ILE A 85 -11.70 -19.83 -3.17
N VAL A 86 -10.86 -20.73 -2.63
CA VAL A 86 -9.74 -20.34 -1.76
C VAL A 86 -8.81 -19.34 -2.46
N SER A 87 -8.47 -19.59 -3.72
CA SER A 87 -7.61 -18.72 -4.50
C SER A 87 -8.24 -17.35 -4.72
N GLY A 88 -9.51 -17.30 -5.11
CA GLY A 88 -10.25 -16.04 -5.25
C GLY A 88 -10.32 -15.23 -3.94
N LEU A 89 -10.53 -15.90 -2.80
CA LEU A 89 -10.53 -15.23 -1.49
C LEU A 89 -9.16 -14.66 -1.13
N LEU A 90 -8.07 -15.39 -1.42
CA LEU A 90 -6.71 -14.89 -1.19
C LEU A 90 -6.38 -13.70 -2.11
N GLU A 91 -6.82 -13.72 -3.36
CA GLU A 91 -6.65 -12.62 -4.32
C GLU A 91 -7.31 -11.33 -3.84
N LEU A 92 -8.53 -11.41 -3.30
CA LEU A 92 -9.24 -10.24 -2.75
C LEU A 92 -8.45 -9.55 -1.64
N ARG A 93 -7.71 -10.32 -0.82
CA ARG A 93 -6.82 -9.79 0.22
C ARG A 93 -5.44 -9.38 -0.30
N LYS A 94 -5.15 -9.57 -1.59
CA LYS A 94 -3.80 -9.44 -2.17
C LYS A 94 -2.79 -10.38 -1.49
N ALA A 95 -3.25 -11.56 -1.10
CA ALA A 95 -2.44 -12.63 -0.50
C ALA A 95 -2.21 -13.80 -1.47
N SER A 96 -2.49 -13.62 -2.76
CA SER A 96 -2.17 -14.61 -3.78
C SER A 96 -0.65 -14.79 -3.83
N SER A 97 -0.19 -15.99 -3.51
CA SER A 97 1.20 -16.37 -3.74
C SER A 97 1.29 -16.72 -5.21
N ILE A 98 1.81 -15.79 -6.03
CA ILE A 98 2.35 -16.19 -7.34
C ILE A 98 3.54 -17.08 -7.00
N VAL A 99 3.29 -18.39 -6.97
CA VAL A 99 4.34 -19.39 -7.03
C VAL A 99 4.82 -19.35 -8.47
N GLY A 100 5.90 -18.58 -8.69
CA GLY A 100 6.75 -18.60 -9.87
C GLY A 100 8.14 -19.06 -9.45
#